data_AF-A0A7J9PVH1-F1
#
_entry.id   AF-A0A7J9PVH1-F1
#
_cell.length_a   1.000
_cell.length_b   1.000
_cell.length_c   1.000
_cell.angle_alpha   90.00
_cell.angle_beta   90.00
_cell.angle_gamma   90.00
#
_symmetry.space_group_name_H-M   'P 1'
#
loop_
_entity.id
_entity.type
_entity.pdbx_description
1 polymer ?
#
loop_
_entity_poly.entity_id
_entity_poly.type
_entity_poly.pdbx_seq_one_letter_code
_entity_poly.pdbx_strand_id
1 'polypeptide(L)'
;MTYIDELKRNVSTLEGLKQYVKLTLNEEKKLQKVIETHPMSITRYYMSLIDKKDPNDPIRRMAVPSLGELNLSGSYDTSGEAKNTKMPGLQHKYPQTALILATNRCATYCRYCFRKRLVGLPSDEILRRFSDAVKYIEKHSEINNVLITGGDPFILPTKVIGRFLEMLSPIPHLNFIRLGNRTPVMFLNLI
;
A
#
# COMPACT_ATOMS: atom_id res chain seq x y z
N MET A 1 -3.81 14.73 18.93
CA MET A 1 -3.13 14.58 17.63
C MET A 1 -3.55 13.23 17.07
N THR A 2 -4.20 13.18 15.91
CA THR A 2 -4.72 11.92 15.36
C THR A 2 -3.64 11.19 14.54
N TYR A 3 -3.80 9.89 14.29
CA TYR A 3 -2.91 9.15 13.38
C TYR A 3 -2.92 9.73 11.95
N ILE A 4 -4.03 10.35 11.53
CA ILE A 4 -4.14 11.05 10.24
C ILE A 4 -3.24 12.29 10.24
N ASP A 5 -3.17 13.03 11.34
CA ASP A 5 -2.29 14.20 11.46
C ASP A 5 -0.81 13.79 11.47
N GLU A 6 -0.48 12.63 12.05
CA GLU A 6 0.85 12.04 11.93
C GLU A 6 1.20 11.70 10.48
N LEU A 7 0.28 11.06 9.74
CA LEU A 7 0.49 10.72 8.32
C LEU A 7 0.67 11.96 7.43
N LYS A 8 0.01 13.09 7.75
CA LYS A 8 0.23 14.36 7.03
C LYS A 8 1.65 14.91 7.20
N ARG A 9 2.38 14.50 8.24
CA ARG A 9 3.76 14.90 8.51
C ARG A 9 4.79 13.91 7.96
N ASN A 10 4.36 12.95 7.16
CA ASN A 10 5.27 12.05 6.46
C ASN A 10 6.19 12.83 5.53
N VAL A 11 7.41 12.31 5.34
CA VAL A 11 8.32 12.79 4.33
C VAL A 11 7.80 12.32 2.97
N SER A 12 7.22 13.24 2.22
CA SER A 12 6.57 12.97 0.92
C SER A 12 7.10 13.82 -0.23
N THR A 13 7.93 14.82 0.06
CA THR A 13 8.53 15.72 -0.91
C THR A 13 10.05 15.58 -0.93
N LEU A 14 10.67 16.00 -2.04
CA LEU A 14 12.12 16.07 -2.14
C LEU A 14 12.72 17.00 -1.08
N GLU A 15 12.07 18.15 -0.84
CA GLU A 15 12.52 19.11 0.20
C GLU A 15 12.50 18.50 1.60
N GLY A 16 11.43 17.76 1.95
CA GLY A 16 11.38 17.04 3.21
C GLY A 16 12.47 15.98 3.32
N LEU A 17 12.80 15.30 2.22
CA LEU A 17 13.84 14.26 2.17
C LEU A 17 15.25 14.84 2.35
N LYS A 18 15.53 16.03 1.82
CA LYS A 18 16.84 16.71 1.93
C LYS A 18 17.28 16.98 3.38
N GLN A 19 16.34 17.00 4.32
CA GLN A 19 16.64 17.11 5.75
C GLN A 19 17.32 15.84 6.32
N TYR A 20 17.24 14.72 5.60
CA TYR A 20 17.74 13.41 6.04
C TYR A 20 18.89 12.88 5.17
N VAL A 21 18.94 13.27 3.90
CA VAL A 21 19.97 12.83 2.95
C VAL A 21 20.60 14.02 2.22
N LYS A 22 21.93 13.97 2.06
CA LYS A 22 22.66 14.92 1.23
C LYS A 22 22.56 14.48 -0.23
N LEU A 23 22.18 15.40 -1.11
CA LEU A 23 22.01 15.16 -2.54
C LEU A 23 22.76 16.24 -3.33
N THR A 24 23.35 15.84 -4.45
CA THR A 24 23.85 16.76 -5.47
C THR A 24 22.68 17.32 -6.30
N LEU A 25 22.87 18.47 -6.95
CA LEU A 25 21.85 19.06 -7.83
C LEU A 25 21.37 18.11 -8.95
N ASN A 26 22.24 17.24 -9.45
CA ASN A 26 21.88 16.24 -10.45
C ASN A 26 21.01 15.12 -9.86
N GLU A 27 21.34 14.66 -8.65
CA GLU A 27 20.53 13.67 -7.93
C GLU A 27 19.15 14.22 -7.57
N GLU A 28 19.08 15.49 -7.14
CA GLU A 28 17.81 16.17 -6.86
C GLU A 28 16.88 16.14 -8.09
N LYS A 29 17.38 16.56 -9.25
CA LYS A 29 16.60 16.56 -10.50
C LYS A 29 16.11 15.16 -10.89
N LYS A 30 16.96 14.14 -10.73
CA LYS A 30 16.59 12.77 -11.08
C LYS A 30 15.64 12.14 -10.06
N LEU A 31 15.83 12.39 -8.77
CA LEU A 31 14.92 11.92 -7.72
C LEU A 31 13.56 12.59 -7.80
N GLN A 32 13.49 13.86 -8.20
CA GLN A 32 12.22 14.54 -8.45
C GLN A 32 11.39 13.79 -9.49
N LYS A 33 12.00 13.36 -10.60
CA LYS A 33 11.34 12.53 -11.62
C LYS A 33 10.86 11.17 -11.08
N VAL A 34 11.66 10.55 -10.20
CA VAL A 34 11.27 9.32 -9.52
C VAL A 34 10.04 9.55 -8.64
N ILE A 35 10.01 10.63 -7.86
CA ILE A 35 8.89 10.93 -6.95
C ILE A 35 7.60 11.27 -7.73
N GLU A 36 7.72 11.93 -8.88
CA GLU A 36 6.58 12.21 -9.77
C GLU A 36 5.99 10.94 -10.38
N THR A 37 6.84 9.98 -10.74
CA THR A 37 6.40 8.70 -11.33
C THR A 37 5.94 7.70 -10.27
N HIS A 38 6.67 7.64 -9.16
CA HIS A 38 6.50 6.70 -8.06
C HIS A 38 6.51 7.47 -6.73
N PRO A 39 5.33 7.91 -6.27
CA PRO A 39 5.19 8.76 -5.09
C PRO A 39 5.99 8.25 -3.88
N MET A 40 6.37 9.20 -3.04
CA MET A 40 7.04 8.93 -1.78
C MET A 40 6.13 9.31 -0.61
N SER A 41 6.13 8.47 0.42
CA SER A 41 5.56 8.75 1.73
C SER A 41 6.33 7.89 2.71
N ILE A 42 7.01 8.51 3.66
CA ILE A 42 7.79 7.80 4.68
C ILE A 42 7.38 8.38 6.04
N THR A 43 6.90 7.52 6.95
CA THR A 43 6.56 7.97 8.31
C THR A 43 7.81 8.46 9.04
N ARG A 44 7.63 9.43 9.93
CA ARG A 44 8.73 9.97 10.76
C ARG A 44 9.38 8.88 11.61
N TYR A 45 8.57 7.95 12.13
CA TYR A 45 9.06 6.77 12.84
C TYR A 45 9.97 5.91 11.96
N TYR A 46 9.52 5.52 10.75
CA TYR A 46 10.32 4.66 9.90
C TYR A 46 11.58 5.37 9.38
N MET A 47 11.49 6.69 9.17
CA MET A 47 12.65 7.54 8.88
C MET A 47 13.66 7.58 10.04
N SER A 48 13.19 7.57 11.30
CA SER A 48 14.08 7.59 12.48
C SER A 48 14.85 6.28 12.70
N LEU A 49 14.44 5.18 12.07
CA LEU A 49 15.15 3.91 12.15
C LEU A 49 16.37 3.83 11.22
N ILE A 50 16.53 4.78 10.29
CA ILE A 50 17.62 4.78 9.32
C ILE A 50 18.91 5.24 9.98
N ASP A 51 19.97 4.43 9.89
CA ASP A 51 21.31 4.89 10.23
C ASP A 51 21.82 5.87 9.16
N LYS A 52 21.95 7.14 9.54
CA LYS A 52 22.43 8.22 8.65
C LYS A 52 23.89 8.06 8.26
N LYS A 53 24.67 7.25 8.99
CA LYS A 53 26.09 7.00 8.71
C LYS A 53 26.28 5.87 7.71
N ASP A 54 25.31 4.96 7.57
CA ASP A 54 25.36 3.87 6.62
C ASP A 54 24.59 4.21 5.32
N PRO A 55 25.28 4.52 4.20
CA PRO A 55 24.61 4.72 2.93
C PRO A 55 23.89 3.45 2.43
N ASN A 56 24.23 2.27 2.93
CA ASN A 56 23.61 1.00 2.57
C ASN A 56 22.55 0.52 3.57
N ASP A 57 22.14 1.37 4.50
CA ASP A 57 21.15 1.04 5.53
C ASP A 57 19.92 0.35 4.90
N PRO A 58 19.52 -0.83 5.40
CA PRO A 58 18.47 -1.62 4.76
C PRO A 58 17.10 -0.94 4.81
N ILE A 59 16.83 -0.14 5.83
CA ILE A 59 15.57 0.60 5.96
C ILE A 59 15.54 1.75 4.95
N ARG A 60 16.65 2.45 4.77
CA ARG A 60 16.85 3.47 3.73
C ARG A 60 16.56 2.89 2.36
N ARG A 61 17.17 1.74 2.01
CA ARG A 61 16.95 1.07 0.71
C ARG A 61 15.49 0.68 0.48
N MET A 62 14.75 0.39 1.55
CA MET A 62 13.33 0.03 1.47
C MET A 62 12.38 1.22 1.36
N ALA A 63 12.75 2.41 1.86
CA ALA A 63 11.86 3.57 1.99
C ALA A 63 12.24 4.77 1.11
N VAL A 64 13.53 5.09 0.99
CA VAL A 64 14.02 6.28 0.28
C VAL A 64 14.14 5.97 -1.21
N PRO A 65 13.57 6.81 -2.11
CA PRO A 65 13.66 6.60 -3.54
C PRO A 65 15.11 6.56 -4.04
N SER A 66 15.36 5.72 -5.04
CA SER A 66 16.66 5.58 -5.69
C SER A 66 16.59 5.88 -7.19
N LEU A 67 17.70 6.31 -7.77
CA LEU A 67 17.79 6.62 -9.21
C LEU A 67 17.55 5.40 -10.10
N GLY A 68 17.79 4.19 -9.59
CA GLY A 68 17.55 2.94 -10.32
C GLY A 68 16.07 2.74 -10.67
N GLU A 69 15.16 3.42 -9.99
CA GLU A 69 13.72 3.35 -10.25
C GLU A 69 13.30 4.07 -11.54
N LEU A 70 14.21 4.85 -12.15
CA LEU A 70 14.01 5.39 -13.51
C LEU A 70 14.15 4.30 -14.59
N ASN A 71 14.74 3.16 -14.26
CA ASN A 71 14.73 2.01 -15.14
C ASN A 71 13.33 1.36 -15.09
N LEU A 72 12.56 1.58 -16.15
CA LEU A 72 11.20 1.05 -16.29
C LEU A 72 11.13 -0.32 -16.98
N SER A 73 12.26 -1.01 -17.14
CA SER A 73 12.25 -2.39 -17.64
C SER A 73 11.43 -3.32 -16.74
N GLY A 74 10.85 -4.35 -17.34
CA GLY A 74 9.96 -5.29 -16.66
C GLY A 74 8.48 -4.97 -16.88
N SER A 75 7.64 -5.34 -15.93
CA SER A 75 6.18 -5.16 -15.98
C SER A 75 5.68 -4.48 -14.70
N TYR A 76 4.71 -3.59 -14.84
CA TYR A 76 3.99 -3.01 -13.70
C TYR A 76 2.96 -3.96 -13.09
N ASP A 77 2.56 -4.99 -13.82
CA ASP A 77 1.76 -6.11 -13.31
C ASP A 77 2.64 -7.37 -13.19
N THR A 78 3.59 -7.33 -12.26
CA THR A 78 4.56 -8.42 -12.04
C THR A 78 3.92 -9.73 -11.58
N SER A 79 2.73 -9.68 -10.96
CA SER A 79 2.05 -10.85 -10.40
C SER A 79 0.83 -11.32 -11.21
N GLY A 80 0.55 -10.65 -12.34
CA GLY A 80 -0.58 -10.96 -13.22
C GLY A 80 -1.93 -10.70 -12.55
N GLU A 81 -2.03 -9.70 -11.68
CA GLU A 81 -3.25 -9.34 -10.96
C GLU A 81 -4.39 -9.06 -11.93
N ALA A 82 -4.13 -8.41 -13.06
CA ALA A 82 -5.15 -8.06 -14.05
C ALA A 82 -5.93 -9.28 -14.56
N LYS A 83 -5.26 -10.42 -14.76
CA LYS A 83 -5.88 -11.67 -15.25
C LYS A 83 -6.83 -12.29 -14.23
N ASN A 84 -6.69 -11.95 -12.94
CA ASN A 84 -7.45 -12.53 -11.85
C ASN A 84 -8.55 -11.58 -11.33
N THR A 85 -8.57 -10.34 -11.80
CA THR A 85 -9.55 -9.32 -11.43
C THR A 85 -10.93 -9.66 -12.00
N LYS A 86 -11.93 -9.73 -11.13
CA LYS A 86 -13.34 -9.99 -11.51
C LYS A 86 -14.14 -8.70 -11.65
N MET A 87 -13.75 -7.69 -10.88
CA MET A 87 -14.22 -6.31 -10.95
C MET A 87 -13.16 -5.41 -10.29
N PRO A 88 -13.18 -4.08 -10.52
CA PRO A 88 -12.28 -3.16 -9.82
C PRO A 88 -12.16 -3.47 -8.33
N GLY A 89 -10.93 -3.71 -7.88
CA GLY A 89 -10.59 -4.00 -6.48
C GLY A 89 -10.97 -5.38 -5.96
N LEU A 90 -11.45 -6.31 -6.80
CA LEU A 90 -11.71 -7.70 -6.40
C LEU A 90 -10.99 -8.66 -7.35
N GLN A 91 -10.09 -9.45 -6.79
CA GLN A 91 -9.41 -10.54 -7.47
C GLN A 91 -9.88 -11.88 -6.93
N HIS A 92 -9.99 -12.87 -7.82
CA HIS A 92 -10.33 -14.24 -7.47
C HIS A 92 -9.46 -15.19 -8.31
N LYS A 93 -8.23 -15.41 -7.82
CA LYS A 93 -7.18 -16.25 -8.46
C LYS A 93 -7.27 -17.71 -8.02
N TYR A 94 -7.46 -17.92 -6.72
CA TYR A 94 -7.55 -19.25 -6.12
C TYR A 94 -9.00 -19.50 -5.71
N PRO A 95 -9.56 -20.70 -5.95
CA PRO A 95 -10.97 -20.98 -5.71
C PRO A 95 -11.45 -20.56 -4.32
N GLN A 96 -10.63 -20.75 -3.29
CA GLN A 96 -11.05 -20.48 -1.92
C GLN A 96 -10.89 -19.03 -1.46
N THR A 97 -10.23 -18.16 -2.24
CA THR A 97 -9.77 -16.85 -1.76
C THR A 97 -10.20 -15.69 -2.66
N ALA A 98 -11.01 -14.80 -2.11
CA ALA A 98 -11.21 -13.46 -2.64
C ALA A 98 -10.16 -12.49 -2.07
N LEU A 99 -9.54 -11.69 -2.92
CA LEU A 99 -8.63 -10.61 -2.53
C LEU A 99 -9.27 -9.26 -2.85
N ILE A 100 -9.36 -8.39 -1.85
CA ILE A 100 -9.94 -7.05 -1.97
C ILE A 100 -8.84 -6.00 -1.88
N LEU A 101 -8.70 -5.17 -2.91
CA LEU A 101 -7.89 -3.94 -2.86
C LEU A 101 -8.77 -2.82 -2.29
N ALA A 102 -8.70 -2.62 -0.97
CA ALA A 102 -9.55 -1.67 -0.24
C ALA A 102 -9.04 -0.22 -0.30
N THR A 103 -7.77 -0.02 -0.62
CA THR A 103 -7.12 1.29 -0.68
C THR A 103 -5.86 1.21 -1.54
N ASN A 104 -5.44 2.33 -2.13
CA ASN A 104 -4.14 2.50 -2.78
C ASN A 104 -3.13 3.25 -1.90
N ARG A 105 -3.43 3.45 -0.62
CA ARG A 105 -2.56 4.17 0.32
C ARG A 105 -1.94 3.20 1.32
N CYS A 106 -0.75 3.55 1.77
CA CYS A 106 -0.01 2.91 2.87
C CYS A 106 0.57 4.02 3.77
N ALA A 107 0.94 3.68 5.00
CA ALA A 107 1.64 4.62 5.87
C ALA A 107 3.01 5.02 5.29
N THR A 108 3.78 4.02 4.83
CA THR A 108 5.05 4.20 4.11
C THR A 108 4.99 3.49 2.76
N TYR A 109 5.46 4.13 1.70
CA TYR A 109 5.52 3.56 0.35
C TYR A 109 6.83 2.83 0.12
N CYS A 110 6.76 1.49 0.13
CA CYS A 110 7.92 0.63 -0.06
C CYS A 110 8.49 0.81 -1.48
N ARG A 111 9.81 1.03 -1.63
CA ARG A 111 10.43 1.20 -2.97
C ARG A 111 10.42 -0.07 -3.82
N TYR A 112 10.22 -1.22 -3.18
CA TYR A 112 10.08 -2.55 -3.77
C TYR A 112 8.61 -3.02 -3.87
N CYS A 113 7.63 -2.14 -3.70
CA CYS A 113 6.22 -2.52 -3.79
C CYS A 113 5.89 -3.10 -5.16
N PHE A 114 5.38 -4.34 -5.23
CA PHE A 114 4.96 -4.93 -6.51
C PHE A 114 3.69 -4.27 -7.09
N ARG A 115 2.96 -3.49 -6.28
CA ARG A 115 1.80 -2.66 -6.66
C ARG A 115 2.18 -1.19 -6.90
N LYS A 116 3.44 -0.92 -7.27
CA LYS A 116 3.94 0.43 -7.54
C LYS A 116 3.13 1.20 -8.57
N ARG A 117 2.44 0.48 -9.47
CA ARG A 117 1.54 1.05 -10.48
C ARG A 117 0.33 1.81 -9.92
N LEU A 118 -0.10 1.48 -8.70
CA LEU A 118 -1.32 2.04 -8.10
C LEU A 118 -1.08 2.75 -6.77
N VAL A 119 -0.07 2.33 -6.00
CA VAL A 119 0.12 2.86 -4.64
C VAL A 119 0.49 4.35 -4.69
N GLY A 120 -0.30 5.18 -4.02
CA GLY A 120 -0.12 6.62 -3.95
C GLY A 120 -0.54 7.40 -5.21
N LEU A 121 -1.04 6.71 -6.23
CA LEU A 121 -1.47 7.28 -7.51
C LEU A 121 -2.99 7.22 -7.66
N PRO A 122 -3.63 8.13 -8.42
CA PRO A 122 -5.01 7.93 -8.86
C PRO A 122 -5.16 6.55 -9.50
N SER A 123 -6.15 5.76 -9.10
CA SER A 123 -6.30 4.38 -9.56
C SER A 123 -7.75 3.96 -9.62
N ASP A 124 -8.13 3.38 -10.76
CA ASP A 124 -9.40 2.70 -10.97
C ASP A 124 -9.36 1.22 -10.57
N GLU A 125 -8.22 0.73 -10.07
CA GLU A 125 -8.04 -0.66 -9.65
C GLU A 125 -8.54 -0.91 -8.21
N ILE A 126 -8.91 0.13 -7.46
CA ILE A 126 -9.40 0.02 -6.07
C ILE A 126 -10.91 -0.21 -6.05
N LEU A 127 -11.37 -0.97 -5.05
CA LEU A 127 -12.79 -1.28 -4.90
C LEU A 127 -13.59 -0.01 -4.60
N ARG A 128 -14.53 0.33 -5.49
CA ARG A 128 -15.37 1.53 -5.34
C ARG A 128 -16.53 1.33 -4.37
N ARG A 129 -17.16 0.15 -4.39
CA ARG A 129 -18.31 -0.19 -3.54
C ARG A 129 -18.09 -1.57 -2.93
N PHE A 130 -17.90 -1.61 -1.62
CA PHE A 130 -17.61 -2.85 -0.92
C PHE A 130 -18.75 -3.89 -1.05
N SER A 131 -20.00 -3.41 -1.12
CA SER A 131 -21.19 -4.24 -1.35
C SER A 131 -21.14 -5.07 -2.64
N ASP A 132 -20.46 -4.59 -3.68
CA ASP A 132 -20.37 -5.32 -4.94
C ASP A 132 -19.45 -6.54 -4.81
N ALA A 133 -18.37 -6.41 -4.02
CA ALA A 133 -17.52 -7.54 -3.68
C ALA A 133 -18.23 -8.56 -2.77
N VAL A 134 -19.01 -8.08 -1.79
CA VAL A 134 -19.83 -8.95 -0.92
C VAL A 134 -20.81 -9.79 -1.75
N LYS A 135 -21.56 -9.17 -2.66
CA LYS A 135 -22.47 -9.87 -3.58
C LYS A 135 -21.77 -10.90 -4.45
N TYR A 136 -20.53 -10.63 -4.87
CA TYR A 136 -19.73 -11.61 -5.58
C TYR A 136 -19.41 -12.79 -4.68
N ILE A 137 -18.89 -12.54 -3.47
CA ILE A 137 -18.49 -13.59 -2.51
C ILE A 137 -19.68 -14.46 -2.08
N GLU A 138 -20.86 -13.87 -1.87
CA GLU A 138 -22.10 -14.61 -1.54
C GLU A 138 -22.49 -15.62 -2.63
N LYS A 139 -22.21 -15.30 -3.90
CA LYS A 139 -22.54 -16.17 -5.05
C LYS A 139 -21.52 -17.27 -5.33
N HIS A 140 -20.37 -17.24 -4.66
CA HIS A 140 -19.26 -18.16 -4.88
C HIS A 140 -18.95 -18.90 -3.57
N SER A 141 -19.67 -20.00 -3.34
CA SER A 141 -19.62 -20.77 -2.09
C SER A 141 -18.28 -21.49 -1.88
N GLU A 142 -17.48 -21.62 -2.94
CA GLU A 142 -16.10 -22.11 -2.86
C GLU A 142 -15.17 -21.15 -2.09
N ILE A 143 -15.50 -19.86 -2.04
CA ILE A 143 -14.70 -18.83 -1.37
C ILE A 143 -14.90 -18.92 0.13
N ASN A 144 -13.95 -19.49 0.84
CA ASN A 144 -14.04 -19.62 2.31
C ASN A 144 -13.18 -18.61 3.07
N ASN A 145 -12.40 -17.78 2.37
CA ASN A 145 -11.66 -16.71 3.00
C ASN A 145 -11.52 -15.46 2.13
N VAL A 146 -11.49 -14.30 2.80
CA VAL A 146 -11.30 -13.00 2.17
C VAL A 146 -10.02 -12.37 2.69
N LEU A 147 -9.16 -11.87 1.79
CA LEU A 147 -8.00 -11.05 2.12
C LEU A 147 -8.28 -9.59 1.77
N ILE A 148 -8.46 -8.75 2.78
CA ILE A 148 -8.56 -7.30 2.64
C ILE A 148 -7.13 -6.71 2.64
N THR A 149 -6.76 -6.08 1.54
CA THR A 149 -5.42 -5.53 1.28
C THR A 149 -5.52 -4.31 0.36
N GLY A 150 -4.58 -4.12 -0.56
CA GLY A 150 -4.45 -2.96 -1.44
C GLY A 150 -3.04 -2.41 -1.34
N GLY A 151 -2.95 -1.17 -0.90
CA GLY A 151 -1.80 -0.67 -0.16
C GLY A 151 -1.78 -1.29 1.24
N ASP A 152 -2.32 -0.59 2.22
CA ASP A 152 -2.43 -1.07 3.59
C ASP A 152 -3.81 -0.72 4.18
N PRO A 153 -4.67 -1.68 4.53
CA PRO A 153 -6.01 -1.40 5.04
C PRO A 153 -6.00 -0.68 6.39
N PHE A 154 -4.93 -0.75 7.19
CA PHE A 154 -4.88 -0.14 8.52
C PHE A 154 -4.73 1.39 8.49
N ILE A 155 -4.49 1.98 7.33
CA ILE A 155 -4.56 3.44 7.17
C ILE A 155 -6.00 3.95 7.06
N LEU A 156 -6.96 3.07 6.75
CA LEU A 156 -8.37 3.43 6.67
C LEU A 156 -8.92 3.73 8.07
N PRO A 157 -9.91 4.61 8.20
CA PRO A 157 -10.58 4.83 9.48
C PRO A 157 -11.13 3.52 10.03
N THR A 158 -11.01 3.29 11.34
CA THR A 158 -11.49 2.07 12.01
C THR A 158 -12.95 1.76 11.67
N LYS A 159 -13.81 2.79 11.58
CA LYS A 159 -15.21 2.63 11.17
C LYS A 159 -15.41 2.03 9.77
N VAL A 160 -14.47 2.25 8.85
CA VAL A 160 -14.52 1.69 7.49
C VAL A 160 -14.16 0.20 7.55
N ILE A 161 -13.10 -0.15 8.28
CA ILE A 161 -12.71 -1.55 8.50
C ILE A 161 -13.84 -2.30 9.22
N GLY A 162 -14.44 -1.70 10.25
CA GLY A 162 -15.59 -2.25 10.97
C GLY A 162 -16.76 -2.59 10.03
N ARG A 163 -17.13 -1.67 9.12
CA ARG A 163 -18.16 -1.92 8.11
C ARG A 163 -17.81 -3.09 7.18
N PHE A 164 -16.55 -3.22 6.78
CA PHE A 164 -16.12 -4.36 5.95
C PHE A 164 -16.32 -5.69 6.68
N LEU A 165 -15.96 -5.73 7.97
CA LEU A 165 -16.15 -6.92 8.80
C LEU A 165 -17.63 -7.22 9.03
N GLU A 166 -18.45 -6.21 9.34
CA GLU A 166 -19.91 -6.35 9.51
C GLU A 166 -20.59 -6.90 8.26
N MET A 167 -20.14 -6.51 7.07
CA MET A 167 -20.74 -7.00 5.81
C MET A 167 -20.28 -8.41 5.43
N LEU A 168 -19.08 -8.84 5.84
CA LEU A 168 -18.52 -10.16 5.50
C LEU A 168 -18.86 -11.24 6.53
N SER A 169 -18.92 -10.89 7.82
CA SER A 169 -19.12 -11.85 8.91
C SER A 169 -20.42 -12.67 8.83
N PRO A 170 -21.53 -12.16 8.28
CA PRO A 170 -22.76 -12.94 8.11
C PRO A 170 -22.71 -14.02 7.03
N ILE A 171 -21.69 -14.04 6.16
CA ILE A 171 -21.61 -14.97 5.03
C ILE A 171 -21.27 -16.38 5.55
N PRO A 172 -22.17 -17.39 5.46
CA PRO A 172 -22.02 -18.66 6.17
C PRO A 172 -20.79 -19.49 5.77
N HIS A 173 -20.36 -19.40 4.52
CA HIS A 173 -19.23 -20.16 3.99
C HIS A 173 -17.87 -19.49 4.23
N LEU A 174 -17.83 -18.27 4.79
CA LEU A 174 -16.57 -17.60 5.14
C LEU A 174 -16.06 -18.04 6.51
N ASN A 175 -14.91 -18.70 6.52
CA ASN A 175 -14.20 -19.11 7.72
C ASN A 175 -13.21 -18.06 8.22
N PHE A 176 -12.63 -17.27 7.30
CA PHE A 176 -11.58 -16.31 7.63
C PHE A 176 -11.73 -14.98 6.91
N ILE A 177 -11.58 -13.88 7.65
CA ILE A 177 -11.33 -12.54 7.11
C ILE A 177 -9.92 -12.15 7.53
N ARG A 178 -9.04 -11.93 6.55
CA ARG A 178 -7.62 -11.62 6.75
C ARG A 178 -7.31 -10.19 6.33
N LEU A 179 -6.41 -9.53 7.05
CA LEU A 179 -5.98 -8.16 6.77
C LEU A 179 -4.49 -8.15 6.43
N GLY A 180 -4.15 -7.89 5.16
CA GLY A 180 -2.76 -7.78 4.71
C GLY A 180 -2.25 -6.36 4.94
N ASN A 181 -1.45 -6.15 6.00
CA ASN A 181 -0.94 -4.85 6.42
C ASN A 181 0.55 -4.89 6.80
N ARG A 182 1.23 -3.74 6.72
CA ARG A 182 2.62 -3.51 7.16
C ARG A 182 2.72 -2.40 8.21
N THR A 183 1.61 -1.73 8.49
CA THR A 183 1.47 -0.63 9.42
C THR A 183 2.15 -0.86 10.79
N PRO A 184 2.03 -2.03 11.45
CA PRO A 184 2.71 -2.28 12.73
C PRO A 184 4.24 -2.11 12.71
N VAL A 185 4.88 -2.33 11.56
CA VAL A 185 6.34 -2.16 11.39
C VAL A 185 6.70 -0.72 11.03
N MET A 186 5.78 0.00 10.40
CA MET A 186 6.04 1.31 9.79
C MET A 186 5.58 2.48 10.65
N PHE A 187 4.70 2.23 11.60
CA PHE A 187 3.92 3.29 12.21
C PHE A 187 3.48 2.90 13.61
N LEU A 188 4.37 3.14 14.58
CA LEU A 188 4.19 2.70 15.97
C LEU A 188 3.19 3.56 16.78
N ASN A 189 2.78 4.72 16.27
CA ASN A 189 1.81 5.61 16.95
C ASN A 189 0.35 5.16 16.81
N LEU A 190 0.10 3.88 16.53
CA LEU A 190 -1.23 3.27 16.41
C LEU A 190 -1.59 2.36 17.60
N ILE A 191 -0.76 2.34 18.64
CA ILE A 191 -1.00 1.63 19.91
C ILE A 191 -1.05 2.67 21.02
#